data_AF-A0A961X0A3-F1
#
_entry.id   AF-A0A961X0A3-F1
#
_cell.length_a   1.000
_cell.length_b   1.000
_cell.length_c   1.000
_cell.angle_alpha   90.00
_cell.angle_beta   90.00
_cell.angle_gamma   90.00
#
_symmetry.space_group_name_H-M   'P 1'
#
loop_
_entity.id
_entity.type
_entity.pdbx_description
1 polymer ?
#
loop_
_entity_poly.entity_id
_entity_poly.type
_entity_poly.pdbx_seq_one_letter_code
_entity_poly.pdbx_strand_id
1 'polypeptide(L)'
;MYVPPGSVLKKIVRRSVGLSGEETVSMSARAFNKLLEAAFARVFDADSYLERFPDIKAAVDSGKLQSALHHYVAFGHGEGRLPRRYEVDEEWYLTTYPDVAKAVKSGHIGNATQHFENFGFAEGRAPNRSFEKVVAEWRSLEQRPPKVA
;
A
#
# COMPACT_ATOMS: atom_id res chain seq x y z
N MET A 1 -6.52 -1.53 17.19
CA MET A 1 -7.84 -1.44 16.55
C MET A 1 -8.50 -2.82 16.55
N TYR A 2 -9.84 -2.88 16.60
CA TYR A 2 -10.61 -4.13 16.66
C TYR A 2 -10.96 -4.62 15.24
N VAL A 3 -10.57 -5.84 14.90
CA VAL A 3 -11.05 -6.54 13.70
C VAL A 3 -12.25 -7.39 14.10
N PRO A 4 -13.44 -7.19 13.50
CA PRO A 4 -14.63 -7.94 13.90
C PRO A 4 -14.49 -9.43 13.55
N PRO A 5 -15.14 -10.33 14.30
CA PRO A 5 -15.10 -11.76 14.01
C PRO A 5 -15.71 -12.05 12.63
N GLY A 6 -15.31 -13.17 12.03
CA GLY A 6 -15.78 -13.57 10.70
C GLY A 6 -17.31 -13.68 10.57
N SER A 7 -18.02 -14.00 11.67
CA SER A 7 -19.49 -14.03 11.70
C SER A 7 -20.14 -12.66 11.48
N VAL A 8 -19.48 -11.57 11.88
CA VAL A 8 -19.91 -10.20 11.61
C VAL A 8 -19.53 -9.79 10.19
N LEU A 9 -18.32 -10.15 9.73
CA LEU A 9 -17.88 -9.87 8.36
C LEU A 9 -18.79 -10.50 7.31
N LYS A 10 -19.25 -11.73 7.55
CA LYS A 10 -20.20 -12.43 6.66
C LYS A 10 -21.54 -11.68 6.46
N LYS A 11 -21.92 -10.78 7.38
CA LYS A 11 -23.15 -9.98 7.25
C LYS A 11 -22.98 -8.75 6.35
N ILE A 12 -21.74 -8.29 6.15
CA ILE A 12 -21.42 -7.06 5.40
C ILE A 12 -20.66 -7.31 4.10
N VAL A 13 -20.16 -8.53 3.92
CA VAL A 13 -19.50 -9.00 2.70
C VAL A 13 -20.49 -9.77 1.84
N ARG A 14 -20.48 -9.49 0.53
CA ARG A 14 -21.15 -10.30 -0.49
C ARG A 14 -20.10 -11.09 -1.26
N ARG A 15 -20.35 -12.37 -1.47
CA ARG A 15 -19.54 -13.25 -2.31
C ARG A 15 -20.25 -13.47 -3.64
N SER A 16 -19.50 -13.45 -4.73
CA SER A 16 -20.01 -13.74 -6.07
C SER A 16 -18.97 -14.52 -6.86
N VAL A 17 -19.41 -15.51 -7.62
CA VAL A 17 -18.54 -16.27 -8.53
C VAL A 17 -18.78 -15.75 -9.94
N GLY A 18 -17.72 -15.24 -10.57
CA GLY A 18 -17.76 -14.75 -11.94
C GLY A 18 -17.87 -15.90 -12.96
N LEU A 19 -18.12 -15.55 -14.23
CA LEU A 19 -18.19 -16.53 -15.33
C LEU A 19 -16.88 -17.32 -15.53
N SER A 20 -15.76 -16.77 -15.06
CA SER A 20 -14.45 -17.43 -15.04
C SER A 20 -14.29 -18.45 -13.90
N GLY A 21 -15.27 -18.59 -13.02
CA GLY A 21 -15.14 -19.35 -11.76
C GLY A 21 -14.42 -18.58 -10.65
N GLU A 22 -14.01 -17.34 -10.90
CA GLU A 22 -13.34 -16.49 -9.92
C GLU A 22 -14.29 -16.05 -8.81
N GLU A 23 -13.98 -16.38 -7.56
CA GLU A 23 -14.71 -15.89 -6.41
C GLU A 23 -14.26 -14.47 -6.05
N THR A 24 -15.21 -13.56 -6.00
CA THR A 24 -15.01 -12.16 -5.65
C THR A 24 -15.77 -11.85 -4.36
N VAL A 25 -15.18 -10.94 -3.57
CA VAL A 25 -15.76 -10.41 -2.33
C VAL A 25 -16.00 -8.92 -2.53
N SER A 26 -17.23 -8.47 -2.31
CA SER A 26 -17.59 -7.04 -2.31
C SER A 26 -18.15 -6.61 -0.97
N MET A 27 -17.93 -5.35 -0.62
CA MET A 27 -18.46 -4.70 0.58
C MET A 27 -18.60 -3.19 0.35
N SER A 28 -19.27 -2.46 1.25
CA SER A 28 -19.34 -1.01 1.14
C SER A 28 -17.95 -0.37 1.32
N ALA A 29 -17.68 0.75 0.66
CA ALA A 29 -16.44 1.50 0.83
C ALA A 29 -16.16 1.83 2.32
N ARG A 30 -17.23 2.12 3.09
CA ARG A 30 -17.13 2.32 4.54
C ARG A 30 -16.61 1.09 5.28
N ALA A 31 -17.12 -0.10 4.95
CA ALA A 31 -16.67 -1.34 5.58
C ALA A 31 -15.21 -1.64 5.19
N PHE A 32 -14.88 -1.47 3.91
CA PHE A 32 -13.53 -1.66 3.40
C PHE A 32 -12.51 -0.74 4.09
N ASN A 33 -12.81 0.57 4.17
CA ASN A 33 -11.95 1.54 4.84
C ASN A 33 -11.78 1.22 6.33
N LYS A 34 -12.83 0.74 7.02
CA LYS A 34 -12.69 0.32 8.42
C LYS A 34 -11.78 -0.89 8.60
N LEU A 35 -11.76 -1.82 7.64
CA LEU A 35 -10.82 -2.94 7.67
C LEU A 35 -9.39 -2.50 7.37
N LEU A 36 -9.20 -1.61 6.40
CA LEU A 36 -7.89 -1.02 6.12
C LEU A 36 -7.36 -0.23 7.32
N GLU A 37 -8.19 0.57 7.97
CA GLU A 37 -7.82 1.29 9.19
C GLU A 37 -7.37 0.32 10.28
N ALA A 38 -8.07 -0.82 10.43
CA ALA A 38 -7.68 -1.85 11.39
C ALA A 38 -6.36 -2.53 11.05
N ALA A 39 -6.11 -2.79 9.76
CA ALA A 39 -4.87 -3.38 9.27
C ALA A 39 -3.67 -2.43 9.44
N PHE A 40 -3.85 -1.15 9.10
CA PHE A 40 -2.78 -0.14 9.17
C PHE A 40 -2.53 0.41 10.57
N ALA A 41 -3.48 0.30 11.50
CA ALA A 41 -3.35 0.85 12.86
C ALA A 41 -2.12 0.40 13.66
N ARG A 42 -1.44 -0.69 13.26
CA ARG A 42 -0.21 -1.17 13.92
C ARG A 42 1.09 -0.92 13.15
N VAL A 43 0.99 -0.55 11.88
CA VAL A 43 2.16 -0.40 10.99
C VAL A 43 2.28 1.01 10.44
N PHE A 44 1.25 1.84 10.60
CA PHE A 44 1.25 3.23 10.18
C PHE A 44 2.04 4.09 11.17
N ASP A 45 2.98 4.85 10.64
CA ASP A 45 3.77 5.83 11.38
C ASP A 45 3.19 7.22 11.14
N ALA A 46 2.37 7.68 12.09
CA ALA A 46 1.70 8.97 11.98
C ALA A 46 2.68 10.14 12.01
N ASP A 47 3.74 10.06 12.80
CA ASP A 47 4.70 11.15 12.96
C ASP A 47 5.48 11.35 11.66
N SER A 48 6.06 10.27 11.11
CA SER A 48 6.74 10.32 9.81
C SER A 48 5.82 10.80 8.69
N TYR A 49 4.54 10.42 8.72
CA TYR A 49 3.57 10.83 7.71
C TYR A 49 3.25 12.33 7.79
N LEU A 50 3.03 12.85 9.00
CA LEU A 50 2.72 14.26 9.21
C LEU A 50 3.93 15.18 8.98
N GLU A 51 5.14 14.70 9.24
CA GLU A 51 6.37 15.40 8.84
C GLU A 51 6.47 15.54 7.32
N ARG A 52 6.10 14.49 6.57
CA ARG A 52 6.17 14.48 5.11
C ARG A 52 5.05 15.28 4.44
N PHE A 53 3.90 15.43 5.10
CA PHE A 53 2.72 16.11 4.55
C PHE A 53 2.21 17.21 5.49
N PRO A 54 2.85 18.41 5.46
CA PRO A 54 2.50 19.51 6.35
C PRO A 54 1.06 20.02 6.20
N ASP A 55 0.48 19.90 5.01
CA ASP A 55 -0.93 20.23 4.73
C ASP A 55 -1.88 19.31 5.51
N ILE A 56 -1.58 18.01 5.56
CA ILE A 56 -2.34 17.04 6.34
C ILE A 56 -2.15 17.28 7.83
N LYS A 57 -0.93 17.62 8.26
CA LYS A 57 -0.65 18.02 9.64
C LYS A 57 -1.52 19.21 10.06
N ALA A 58 -1.54 20.27 9.27
CA ALA A 58 -2.37 21.45 9.56
C ALA A 58 -3.87 21.12 9.61
N ALA A 59 -4.35 20.24 8.75
CA ALA A 59 -5.74 19.80 8.75
C ALA A 59 -6.10 18.92 9.97
N VAL A 60 -5.18 18.08 10.44
CA VAL A 60 -5.34 17.31 11.69
C VAL A 60 -5.31 18.24 12.90
N ASP A 61 -4.32 19.14 12.99
CA ASP A 61 -4.16 20.06 14.12
C ASP A 61 -5.36 21.02 14.26
N SER A 62 -5.99 21.41 13.15
CA SER A 62 -7.21 22.24 13.14
C SER A 62 -8.52 21.46 13.31
N GLY A 63 -8.46 20.13 13.46
CA GLY A 63 -9.63 19.26 13.61
C GLY A 63 -10.47 19.07 12.34
N LYS A 64 -10.00 19.55 11.18
CA LYS A 64 -10.65 19.32 9.88
C LYS A 64 -10.52 17.88 9.41
N LEU A 65 -9.44 17.21 9.81
CA LEU A 65 -9.23 15.78 9.63
C LEU A 65 -9.17 15.08 10.98
N GLN A 66 -9.84 13.92 11.09
CA GLN A 66 -9.89 13.15 12.32
C GLN A 66 -8.50 12.68 12.78
N SER A 67 -7.68 12.20 11.84
CA SER A 67 -6.30 11.74 12.10
C SER A 67 -5.52 11.56 10.80
N ALA A 68 -4.19 11.44 10.91
CA ALA A 68 -3.33 11.08 9.79
C ALA A 68 -3.66 9.70 9.21
N LEU A 69 -3.94 8.70 10.07
CA LEU A 69 -4.34 7.36 9.65
C LEU A 69 -5.66 7.38 8.87
N HIS A 70 -6.63 8.19 9.31
CA HIS A 70 -7.89 8.35 8.61
C HIS A 70 -7.67 8.91 7.19
N HIS A 71 -6.82 9.95 7.06
CA HIS A 71 -6.44 10.47 5.74
C HIS A 71 -5.72 9.42 4.89
N TYR A 72 -4.77 8.70 5.47
CA TYR A 72 -4.02 7.67 4.78
C TYR A 72 -4.94 6.59 4.20
N VAL A 73 -5.87 6.07 4.99
CA VAL A 73 -6.81 5.04 4.54
C VAL A 73 -7.78 5.56 3.48
N ALA A 74 -8.26 6.79 3.64
CA ALA A 74 -9.24 7.37 2.72
C ALA A 74 -8.63 7.78 1.37
N PHE A 75 -7.37 8.23 1.36
CA PHE A 75 -6.71 8.81 0.18
C PHE A 75 -5.29 8.27 0.00
N GLY A 76 -4.44 8.46 1.01
CA GLY A 76 -2.98 8.25 0.87
C GLY A 76 -2.58 6.86 0.38
N HIS A 77 -3.23 5.80 0.84
CA HIS A 77 -2.96 4.43 0.41
C HIS A 77 -3.25 4.23 -1.08
N GLY A 78 -4.40 4.75 -1.56
CA GLY A 78 -4.78 4.67 -2.98
C GLY A 78 -3.89 5.54 -3.88
N GLU A 79 -3.31 6.61 -3.33
CA GLU A 79 -2.32 7.47 -4.02
C GLU A 79 -0.90 6.87 -4.02
N GLY A 80 -0.71 5.68 -3.44
CA GLY A 80 0.62 5.05 -3.35
C GLY A 80 1.54 5.75 -2.34
N ARG A 81 1.00 6.45 -1.33
CA ARG A 81 1.81 6.98 -0.23
C ARG A 81 2.24 5.85 0.70
N LEU A 82 3.42 6.03 1.30
CA LEU A 82 3.95 5.09 2.25
C LEU A 82 3.22 5.18 3.61
N PRO A 83 2.87 4.03 4.23
CA PRO A 83 2.31 4.02 5.59
C PRO A 83 3.38 4.28 6.66
N ARG A 84 4.65 4.01 6.33
CA ARG A 84 5.83 4.21 7.17
C ARG A 84 7.07 4.24 6.30
N ARG A 85 8.21 4.63 6.86
CA ARG A 85 9.50 4.44 6.21
C ARG A 85 9.85 2.94 6.13
N TYR A 86 10.41 2.55 5.00
CA TYR A 86 10.98 1.22 4.79
C TYR A 86 12.49 1.35 4.65
N GLU A 87 13.20 0.35 5.17
CA GLU A 87 14.61 0.18 4.88
C GLU A 87 14.77 -0.29 3.43
N VAL A 88 15.52 0.48 2.64
CA VAL A 88 15.82 0.17 1.25
C VAL A 88 17.26 -0.33 1.18
N ASP A 89 17.43 -1.56 0.72
CA ASP A 89 18.75 -2.14 0.46
C ASP A 89 19.21 -1.62 -0.90
N GLU A 90 20.08 -0.61 -0.92
CA GLU A 90 20.44 0.08 -2.16
C GLU A 90 21.12 -0.84 -3.18
N GLU A 91 22.07 -1.67 -2.76
CA GLU A 91 22.78 -2.57 -3.67
C GLU A 91 21.83 -3.60 -4.28
N TRP A 92 21.00 -4.23 -3.44
CA TRP A 92 20.01 -5.19 -3.90
C TRP A 92 18.95 -4.52 -4.80
N TYR A 93 18.48 -3.32 -4.43
CA TYR A 93 17.43 -2.62 -5.16
C TYR A 93 17.89 -2.22 -6.57
N LEU A 94 19.09 -1.67 -6.70
CA LEU A 94 19.64 -1.27 -7.99
C LEU A 94 20.01 -2.49 -8.86
N THR A 95 20.37 -3.61 -8.24
CA THR A 95 20.57 -4.89 -8.97
C THR A 95 19.25 -5.47 -9.47
N THR A 96 18.21 -5.42 -8.63
CA THR A 96 16.87 -5.95 -8.93
C THR A 96 16.12 -5.08 -9.94
N TYR A 97 16.38 -3.77 -9.95
CA TYR A 97 15.70 -2.78 -10.78
C TYR A 97 16.68 -2.00 -11.68
N PRO A 98 17.11 -2.58 -12.82
CA PRO A 98 18.13 -1.98 -13.68
C PRO A 98 17.74 -0.63 -14.30
N ASP A 99 16.43 -0.35 -14.44
CA ASP A 99 15.91 0.94 -14.87
C ASP A 99 16.21 2.03 -13.83
N VAL A 100 16.08 1.72 -12.54
CA VAL A 100 16.43 2.63 -11.45
C VAL A 100 17.93 2.84 -11.37
N ALA A 101 18.73 1.78 -11.52
CA ALA A 101 20.19 1.90 -11.58
C ALA A 101 20.65 2.86 -12.68
N LYS A 102 20.01 2.84 -13.85
CA LYS A 102 20.27 3.80 -14.94
C LYS A 102 19.86 5.22 -14.56
N ALA A 103 18.69 5.40 -13.92
CA ALA A 103 18.22 6.71 -13.46
C ALA A 103 19.16 7.32 -12.40
N VAL A 104 19.67 6.49 -11.48
CA VAL A 104 20.65 6.91 -10.46
C VAL A 104 21.98 7.29 -11.11
N LYS A 105 22.52 6.43 -11.99
CA LYS A 105 23.78 6.69 -12.69
C LYS A 105 23.75 7.97 -13.55
N SER A 106 22.59 8.30 -14.09
CA SER A 106 22.40 9.52 -14.91
C SER A 106 22.04 10.76 -14.10
N GLY A 107 21.91 10.64 -12.77
CA GLY A 107 21.60 11.76 -11.87
C GLY A 107 20.15 12.23 -11.89
N HIS A 108 19.25 11.54 -12.60
CA HIS A 108 17.82 11.85 -12.59
C HIS A 108 17.17 11.54 -11.23
N ILE A 109 17.73 10.56 -10.51
CA ILE A 109 17.35 10.19 -9.15
C ILE A 109 18.63 10.07 -8.33
N GLY A 110 18.61 10.50 -7.08
CA GLY A 110 19.77 10.53 -6.20
C GLY A 110 20.20 9.14 -5.69
N ASN A 111 19.25 8.28 -5.33
CA ASN A 111 19.53 6.95 -4.78
C ASN A 111 18.29 6.02 -4.83
N ALA A 112 18.50 4.75 -4.47
CA ALA A 112 17.43 3.75 -4.42
C ALA A 112 16.28 4.14 -3.46
N THR A 113 16.61 4.72 -2.30
CA THR A 113 15.61 5.15 -1.30
C THR A 113 14.68 6.22 -1.88
N GLN A 114 15.24 7.23 -2.54
CA GLN A 114 14.47 8.28 -3.18
C GLN A 114 13.55 7.73 -4.27
N HIS A 115 14.03 6.79 -5.09
CA HIS A 115 13.16 6.12 -6.07
C HIS A 115 12.02 5.39 -5.38
N PHE A 116 12.34 4.56 -4.38
CA PHE A 116 11.34 3.74 -3.71
C PHE A 116 10.25 4.58 -3.04
N GLU A 117 10.65 5.64 -2.33
CA GLU A 117 9.73 6.50 -1.61
C GLU A 117 8.83 7.34 -2.52
N ASN A 118 9.29 7.71 -3.71
CA ASN A 118 8.54 8.58 -4.62
C ASN A 118 7.74 7.80 -5.67
N PHE A 119 8.22 6.62 -6.06
CA PHE A 119 7.68 5.84 -7.17
C PHE A 119 7.58 4.37 -6.84
N GLY A 120 8.65 3.77 -6.30
CA GLY A 120 8.76 2.32 -6.21
C GLY A 120 7.67 1.65 -5.39
N PHE A 121 7.19 2.24 -4.30
CA PHE A 121 6.06 1.68 -3.55
C PHE A 121 4.75 1.68 -4.35
N ALA A 122 4.44 2.78 -5.04
CA ALA A 122 3.26 2.91 -5.89
C ALA A 122 3.32 1.97 -7.11
N GLU A 123 4.53 1.69 -7.61
CA GLU A 123 4.81 0.70 -8.66
C GLU A 123 4.82 -0.76 -8.14
N GLY A 124 4.53 -0.97 -6.85
CA GLY A 124 4.54 -2.28 -6.22
C GLY A 124 5.91 -2.95 -6.25
N ARG A 125 7.01 -2.20 -6.14
CA ARG A 125 8.38 -2.74 -6.01
C ARG A 125 8.67 -3.13 -4.56
N ALA A 126 9.53 -4.11 -4.35
CA ALA A 126 10.02 -4.46 -3.02
C ALA A 126 11.20 -3.55 -2.66
N PRO A 127 11.27 -2.98 -1.45
CA PRO A 127 12.41 -2.14 -1.04
C PRO A 127 13.68 -2.93 -0.72
N ASN A 128 13.54 -4.21 -0.37
CA ASN A 128 14.65 -5.10 -0.07
C ASN A 128 14.21 -6.57 -0.25
N ARG A 129 15.17 -7.50 -0.16
CA ARG A 129 14.95 -8.95 -0.35
C ARG A 129 13.89 -9.55 0.57
N SER A 130 13.68 -9.02 1.79
CA SER A 130 12.68 -9.57 2.73
C SER A 130 11.24 -9.36 2.24
N PHE A 131 10.99 -8.36 1.40
CA PHE A 131 9.68 -8.06 0.82
C PHE A 131 9.48 -8.66 -0.58
N GLU A 132 10.52 -9.21 -1.20
CA GLU A 132 10.47 -9.74 -2.56
C GLU A 132 9.34 -10.76 -2.73
N LYS A 133 9.27 -11.75 -1.83
CA LYS A 133 8.26 -12.82 -1.91
C LYS A 133 6.83 -12.28 -1.79
N VAL A 134 6.56 -11.39 -0.84
CA VAL A 134 5.20 -10.86 -0.62
C VAL A 134 4.76 -9.97 -1.79
N VAL A 135 5.67 -9.17 -2.34
CA VAL A 135 5.39 -8.36 -3.53
C VAL A 135 5.13 -9.24 -4.76
N ALA A 136 5.94 -10.29 -4.96
CA ALA A 136 5.73 -11.23 -6.05
C ALA A 136 4.38 -11.97 -5.94
N GLU A 137 3.98 -12.34 -4.73
CA GLU A 137 2.67 -12.94 -4.46
C GLU A 137 1.53 -11.99 -4.88
N TRP A 138 1.56 -10.72 -4.48
CA TRP A 138 0.55 -9.74 -4.90
C TRP A 138 0.49 -9.54 -6.41
N ARG A 139 1.65 -9.41 -7.08
CA ARG A 139 1.71 -9.29 -8.54
C ARG A 139 1.16 -10.51 -9.26
N SER A 140 1.29 -11.70 -8.67
CA SER A 140 0.72 -12.92 -9.27
C SER A 140 -0.82 -12.90 -9.29
N LEU A 141 -1.45 -12.19 -8.34
CA LEU A 141 -2.91 -12.07 -8.26
C LEU A 141 -3.50 -11.10 -9.28
N GLU A 142 -2.72 -10.17 -9.82
CA GLU A 142 -3.14 -9.25 -10.88
C GLU A 142 -3.27 -9.95 -12.25
N GLN A 143 -2.57 -11.08 -12.41
CA GLN A 143 -2.63 -11.88 -13.63
C GLN A 143 -3.93 -12.69 -13.63
N ARG A 144 -4.81 -12.46 -14.60
CA ARG A 144 -6.05 -13.26 -14.75
C ARG A 144 -5.70 -14.75 -14.78
N PRO A 145 -6.42 -15.61 -14.02
CA PRO A 145 -6.24 -17.04 -14.15
C PRO A 145 -6.52 -17.45 -15.61
N PRO A 146 -5.77 -18.41 -16.17
CA PRO A 146 -6.02 -18.89 -17.53
C PRO A 146 -7.48 -19.35 -17.64
N LYS A 147 -8.14 -19.01 -18.75
CA LYS A 147 -9.46 -19.58 -19.06
C LYS A 147 -9.29 -21.10 -19.11
N VAL A 148 -9.93 -21.82 -18.20
CA VAL A 148 -10.05 -23.28 -18.31
C VAL A 148 -10.83 -23.54 -19.60
N ALA A 149 -10.20 -24.30 -20.51
CA ALA A 149 -10.78 -24.70 -21.80
C ALA A 149 -11.88 -25.75 -21.62
#